data_AF-A0AAP1G710-F1
#
_entry.id   AF-A0AAP1G710-F1
#
_cell.length_a   1.000
_cell.length_b   1.000
_cell.length_c   1.000
_cell.angle_alpha   90.00
_cell.angle_beta   90.00
_cell.angle_gamma   90.00
#
_symmetry.space_group_name_H-M   'P 1'
#
loop_
_entity.id
_entity.type
_entity.pdbx_description
1 polymer ?
#
loop_
_entity_poly.entity_id
_entity_poly.type
_entity_poly.pdbx_seq_one_letter_code
_entity_poly.pdbx_strand_id
1 'polypeptide(L)'
;MIGPLGTGIATNLPYMSMQFRANSGDSMGTYELRVNTPIKIEAKACRVATPAINVTMPRAVTYLLDGPGSSAGATGFNIVLDECPPGLAVHATFADASNPANRSTVLSLAPESTASGLGYQVFFRSKAVGYGPDTSAAGADNQFMISDSAPPSITLPLAVKYVKTSSNVRPGTAIGRIVFNMSYQ
;
A
#
# COMPACT_ATOMS: atom_id res chain seq x y z
N MET A 1 -16.29 -1.56 0.40
CA MET A 1 -15.75 -1.82 1.76
C MET A 1 -14.68 -2.88 1.63
N ILE A 2 -13.41 -2.50 1.71
CA ILE A 2 -12.30 -3.45 1.78
C ILE A 2 -11.90 -3.48 3.26
N GLY A 3 -12.48 -4.40 4.01
CA GLY A 3 -12.13 -4.63 5.41
C GLY A 3 -10.87 -5.50 5.51
N PRO A 4 -10.24 -5.60 6.68
CA PRO A 4 -9.12 -6.51 6.89
C PRO A 4 -9.51 -7.94 6.53
N LEU A 5 -8.58 -8.69 5.93
CA LEU A 5 -8.75 -10.12 5.67
C LEU A 5 -9.01 -10.84 7.01
N GLY A 6 -10.18 -11.47 7.14
CA GLY A 6 -10.56 -12.19 8.35
C GLY A 6 -9.90 -13.56 8.39
N THR A 7 -9.32 -13.92 9.54
CA THR A 7 -8.94 -15.31 9.85
C THR A 7 -10.20 -16.11 10.16
N GLY A 8 -10.27 -17.38 9.76
CA GLY A 8 -11.45 -18.21 9.99
C GLY A 8 -11.13 -19.70 10.11
N ILE A 9 -12.05 -20.45 10.70
CA ILE A 9 -11.97 -21.91 10.76
C ILE A 9 -13.06 -22.49 9.86
N ALA A 10 -12.67 -23.28 8.86
CA ALA A 10 -13.61 -24.03 8.04
C ALA A 10 -13.84 -25.40 8.68
N THR A 11 -15.04 -25.59 9.23
CA THR A 11 -15.48 -26.84 9.88
C THR A 11 -16.35 -27.71 8.98
N ASN A 12 -16.97 -27.12 7.95
CA ASN A 12 -17.77 -27.81 6.94
C ASN A 12 -17.14 -27.63 5.56
N LEU A 13 -16.40 -28.64 5.12
CA LEU A 13 -15.79 -28.67 3.80
C LEU A 13 -16.58 -29.61 2.88
N PRO A 14 -16.70 -29.28 1.58
CA PRO A 14 -17.23 -30.22 0.63
C PRO A 14 -16.35 -31.47 0.59
N TYR A 15 -16.96 -32.63 0.42
CA TYR A 15 -16.27 -33.90 0.20
C TYR A 15 -16.57 -34.41 -1.20
N MET A 16 -15.63 -35.13 -1.79
CA MET A 16 -15.84 -35.78 -3.08
C MET A 16 -16.33 -37.20 -2.84
N SER A 17 -17.44 -37.56 -3.48
CA SER A 17 -17.91 -38.94 -3.52
C SER A 17 -17.67 -39.50 -4.92
N MET A 18 -17.02 -40.65 -4.98
CA MET A 18 -16.76 -41.38 -6.21
C MET A 18 -17.40 -42.76 -6.12
N GLN A 19 -18.11 -43.12 -7.19
CA GLN A 19 -18.74 -44.42 -7.30
C GLN A 19 -18.10 -45.21 -8.42
N PHE A 20 -17.77 -46.46 -8.16
CA PHE A 20 -17.22 -47.34 -9.18
C PHE A 20 -17.79 -48.74 -9.08
N ARG A 21 -17.83 -49.39 -10.24
CA ARG A 21 -18.13 -50.81 -10.40
C ARG A 21 -16.93 -51.47 -11.05
N ALA A 22 -16.45 -52.57 -10.47
CA ALA A 22 -15.34 -53.32 -11.03
C ALA A 22 -15.78 -54.11 -12.28
N ASN A 23 -16.98 -54.70 -12.26
CA ASN A 23 -17.53 -55.48 -13.36
C ASN A 23 -19.02 -55.20 -13.59
N SER A 24 -19.53 -55.61 -14.75
CA SER A 24 -20.96 -55.59 -15.05
C SER A 24 -21.70 -56.59 -14.15
N GLY A 25 -22.65 -56.09 -13.33
CA GLY A 25 -23.41 -56.89 -12.36
C GLY A 25 -22.98 -56.71 -10.90
N ASP A 26 -21.82 -56.10 -10.63
CA ASP A 26 -21.37 -55.84 -9.26
C ASP A 26 -22.10 -54.65 -8.61
N SER A 27 -22.20 -54.71 -7.29
CA SER A 27 -22.68 -53.59 -6.47
C SER A 27 -21.75 -52.38 -6.60
N MET A 28 -22.32 -51.17 -6.63
CA MET A 28 -21.52 -49.94 -6.65
C MET A 28 -20.79 -49.76 -5.33
N GLY A 29 -19.46 -49.69 -5.37
CA GLY A 29 -18.67 -49.19 -4.26
C GLY A 29 -18.72 -47.67 -4.24
N THR A 30 -19.00 -47.08 -3.08
CA THR A 30 -18.91 -45.62 -2.88
C THR A 30 -17.71 -45.31 -2.01
N TYR A 31 -16.87 -44.38 -2.46
CA TYR A 31 -15.72 -43.90 -1.71
C TYR A 31 -15.84 -42.39 -1.52
N GLU A 32 -15.69 -41.95 -0.29
CA GLU A 32 -15.73 -40.54 0.07
C GLU A 32 -14.34 -40.05 0.43
N LEU A 33 -13.82 -39.10 -0.34
CA LEU A 33 -12.63 -38.35 0.02
C LEU A 33 -13.05 -37.13 0.84
N ARG A 34 -12.74 -37.17 2.14
CA ARG A 34 -12.99 -36.09 3.09
C ARG A 34 -11.67 -35.43 3.46
N VAL A 35 -11.65 -34.11 3.46
CA VAL A 35 -10.57 -33.35 4.09
C VAL A 35 -10.87 -33.26 5.58
N ASN A 36 -9.93 -33.70 6.43
CA ASN A 36 -10.11 -33.61 7.88
C ASN A 36 -10.21 -32.14 8.32
N THR A 37 -11.23 -31.85 9.12
CA THR A 37 -11.45 -30.54 9.73
C THR A 37 -10.99 -30.54 11.19
N PRO A 38 -10.62 -29.37 11.76
CA PRO A 38 -10.72 -28.03 11.18
C PRO A 38 -9.57 -27.65 10.23
N ILE A 39 -9.88 -26.95 9.13
CA ILE A 39 -8.88 -26.14 8.41
C ILE A 39 -8.86 -24.74 9.02
N LYS A 40 -7.67 -24.27 9.38
CA LYS A 40 -7.45 -22.89 9.84
C LYS A 40 -6.98 -22.02 8.67
N ILE A 41 -7.72 -20.94 8.40
CA ILE A 41 -7.35 -19.90 7.46
C ILE A 41 -6.77 -18.74 8.26
N GLU A 42 -5.46 -18.49 8.10
CA GLU A 42 -4.78 -17.37 8.74
C GLU A 42 -4.54 -16.25 7.74
N ALA A 43 -5.11 -15.07 8.01
CA ALA A 43 -4.73 -13.86 7.29
C ALA A 43 -3.41 -13.33 7.88
N LYS A 44 -2.39 -13.19 7.04
CA LYS A 44 -1.09 -12.63 7.42
C LYS A 44 -1.05 -11.16 7.00
N ALA A 45 -0.83 -10.27 7.96
CA ALA A 45 -0.67 -8.84 7.73
C ALA A 45 0.25 -8.25 8.78
N CYS A 46 0.98 -7.19 8.42
CA CYS A 46 1.68 -6.36 9.40
C CYS A 46 0.70 -5.38 10.06
N ARG A 47 1.00 -5.00 11.30
CA ARG A 47 0.32 -3.91 12.01
C ARG A 47 1.03 -2.59 11.70
N VAL A 48 0.29 -1.57 11.25
CA VAL A 48 0.84 -0.21 11.12
C VAL A 48 0.89 0.44 12.50
N ALA A 49 2.08 0.76 12.98
CA ALA A 49 2.26 1.27 14.34
C ALA A 49 1.64 2.67 14.53
N THR A 50 1.71 3.51 13.50
CA THR A 50 1.19 4.89 13.52
C THR A 50 0.23 5.12 12.33
N PRO A 51 -1.09 5.02 12.53
CA PRO A 51 -2.06 5.09 11.43
C PRO A 51 -2.19 6.49 10.82
N ALA A 52 -1.82 7.55 11.55
CA ALA A 52 -1.82 8.93 11.05
C ALA A 52 -0.45 9.57 11.27
N ILE A 53 0.27 9.87 10.18
CA ILE A 53 1.60 10.47 10.22
C ILE A 53 1.49 11.88 9.68
N ASN A 54 1.80 12.85 10.55
CA ASN A 54 1.85 14.26 10.20
C ASN A 54 3.31 14.67 10.00
N VAL A 55 3.65 15.14 8.80
CA VAL A 55 4.99 15.62 8.48
C VAL A 55 4.95 17.15 8.36
N THR A 56 5.60 17.83 9.29
CA THR A 56 5.73 19.29 9.23
C THR A 56 6.87 19.68 8.31
N MET A 57 6.51 20.26 7.16
CA MET A 57 7.49 20.73 6.19
C MET A 57 8.08 22.10 6.60
N PRO A 58 9.37 22.34 6.36
CA PRO A 58 9.98 23.65 6.59
C PRO A 58 9.39 24.68 5.62
N ARG A 59 9.45 25.96 6.00
CA ARG A 59 9.06 27.04 5.10
C ARG A 59 9.97 27.03 3.87
N ALA A 60 9.41 26.77 2.69
CA ALA A 60 10.10 26.92 1.43
C ALA A 60 10.13 28.40 1.01
N VAL A 61 11.29 28.88 0.59
CA VAL A 61 11.45 30.20 -0.01
C VAL A 61 11.44 30.03 -1.53
N THR A 62 10.59 30.77 -2.23
CA THR A 62 10.39 30.62 -3.70
C THR A 62 11.67 30.84 -4.50
N TYR A 63 12.62 31.62 -3.98
CA TYR A 63 13.95 31.81 -4.57
C TYR A 63 14.79 30.53 -4.63
N LEU A 64 14.59 29.56 -3.72
CA LEU A 64 15.28 28.26 -3.77
C LEU A 64 14.69 27.32 -4.83
N LEU A 65 13.65 27.76 -5.54
CA LEU A 65 12.94 27.01 -6.55
C LEU A 65 13.08 27.74 -7.90
N ASP A 66 14.28 27.64 -8.47
CA ASP A 66 14.72 28.40 -9.64
C ASP A 66 13.82 28.18 -10.88
N GLY A 67 13.23 26.99 -11.03
CA GLY A 67 12.36 26.66 -12.17
C GLY A 67 11.53 25.40 -11.95
N PRO A 68 10.58 25.08 -12.86
CA PRO A 68 9.86 23.81 -12.81
C PRO A 68 10.81 22.62 -12.69
N GLY A 69 10.53 21.70 -11.77
CA GLY A 69 11.39 20.55 -11.44
C GLY A 69 12.43 20.80 -10.35
N SER A 70 12.69 22.06 -9.96
CA SER A 70 13.50 22.35 -8.77
C SER A 70 12.79 21.90 -7.49
N SER A 71 13.57 21.55 -6.46
CA SER A 71 13.04 21.02 -5.20
C SER A 71 13.72 21.65 -3.98
N ALA A 72 12.99 21.69 -2.86
CA ALA A 72 13.46 22.28 -1.62
C ALA A 72 12.83 21.61 -0.39
N GLY A 73 13.36 21.91 0.80
CA GLY A 73 12.74 21.55 2.08
C GLY A 73 12.67 20.04 2.34
N ALA A 74 13.73 19.31 2.00
CA ALA A 74 13.80 17.87 2.23
C ALA A 74 13.58 17.53 3.71
N THR A 75 12.55 16.72 3.98
CA THR A 75 12.14 16.34 5.33
C THR A 75 11.99 14.83 5.39
N GLY A 76 12.78 14.18 6.26
CA GLY A 76 12.72 12.75 6.49
C GLY A 76 11.62 12.37 7.48
N PHE A 77 10.96 11.24 7.26
CA PHE A 77 10.01 10.65 8.18
C PHE A 77 9.97 9.14 7.99
N ASN A 78 9.42 8.41 8.97
CA ASN A 78 9.36 6.95 8.93
C ASN A 78 7.92 6.46 9.03
N ILE A 79 7.61 5.38 8.32
CA ILE A 79 6.45 4.52 8.62
C ILE A 79 6.99 3.26 9.30
N VAL A 80 6.42 2.88 10.43
CA VAL A 80 6.80 1.67 11.16
C VAL A 80 5.69 0.63 11.02
N LEU A 81 6.09 -0.56 10.59
CA LEU A 81 5.26 -1.76 10.51
C LEU A 81 5.78 -2.74 11.56
N ASP A 82 4.90 -3.22 12.43
CA ASP A 82 5.22 -4.17 13.49
C ASP A 82 4.37 -5.43 13.36
N GLU A 83 4.72 -6.47 14.13
CA GLU A 83 3.99 -7.74 14.17
C GLU A 83 3.83 -8.39 12.78
N CYS A 84 4.82 -8.19 11.90
CA CYS A 84 4.81 -8.78 10.57
C CYS A 84 5.06 -10.29 10.63
N PRO A 85 4.18 -11.12 10.05
CA PRO A 85 4.42 -12.56 9.93
C PRO A 85 5.68 -12.84 9.10
N PRO A 86 6.52 -13.81 9.50
CA PRO A 86 7.76 -14.12 8.79
C PRO A 86 7.46 -14.66 7.39
N GLY A 87 8.30 -14.27 6.42
CA GLY A 87 8.21 -14.74 5.04
C GLY A 87 7.09 -14.10 4.22
N LEU A 88 6.46 -13.03 4.72
CA LEU A 88 5.43 -12.28 3.98
C LEU A 88 6.10 -11.28 3.03
N ALA A 89 5.74 -11.27 1.75
CA ALA A 89 6.13 -10.20 0.85
C ALA A 89 5.22 -8.99 1.08
N VAL A 90 5.83 -7.83 1.34
CA VAL A 90 5.13 -6.60 1.70
C VAL A 90 5.37 -5.57 0.61
N HIS A 91 4.29 -5.16 -0.01
CA HIS A 91 4.23 -4.10 -1.00
C HIS A 91 3.32 -2.98 -0.52
N ALA A 92 3.46 -1.81 -1.14
CA ALA A 92 2.54 -0.73 -0.90
C ALA A 92 2.37 0.17 -2.12
N THR A 93 1.29 0.94 -2.07
CA THR A 93 0.96 1.98 -3.04
C THR A 93 0.59 3.25 -2.28
N PHE A 94 1.10 4.39 -2.75
CA PHE A 94 0.61 5.70 -2.31
C PHE A 94 -0.45 6.19 -3.28
N ALA A 95 -1.62 6.58 -2.78
CA ALA A 95 -2.63 7.27 -3.56
C ALA A 95 -2.70 8.75 -3.14
N ASP A 96 -2.83 9.63 -4.14
CA ASP A 96 -3.04 11.06 -3.91
C ASP A 96 -4.49 11.28 -3.49
N ALA A 97 -4.70 11.64 -2.22
CA ALA A 97 -6.05 11.82 -1.68
C ALA A 97 -6.75 13.07 -2.22
N SER A 98 -5.97 14.03 -2.76
CA SER A 98 -6.49 15.27 -3.32
C SER A 98 -6.80 15.14 -4.81
N ASN A 99 -6.13 14.20 -5.49
CA ASN A 99 -6.35 13.86 -6.89
C ASN A 99 -6.25 12.34 -7.10
N PRO A 100 -7.36 11.58 -6.92
CA PRO A 100 -7.34 10.12 -7.04
C PRO A 100 -6.92 9.56 -8.42
N ALA A 101 -7.00 10.40 -9.48
CA ALA A 101 -6.56 10.04 -10.82
C ALA A 101 -5.05 10.22 -11.05
N ASN A 102 -4.32 10.80 -10.09
CA ASN A 102 -2.89 11.06 -10.22
C ASN A 102 -2.11 9.75 -10.34
N ARG A 103 -1.27 9.65 -11.38
CA ARG A 103 -0.31 8.56 -11.61
C ARG A 103 1.14 9.04 -11.74
N SER A 104 1.38 10.31 -11.47
CA SER A 104 2.71 10.93 -11.54
C SER A 104 3.50 10.68 -10.25
N THR A 105 4.70 11.25 -10.13
CA THR A 105 5.48 11.27 -8.87
C THR A 105 5.27 12.55 -8.06
N VAL A 106 4.38 13.44 -8.50
CA VAL A 106 4.11 14.73 -7.86
C VAL A 106 2.76 14.69 -7.18
N LEU A 107 2.75 14.85 -5.86
CA LEU A 107 1.55 14.98 -5.05
C LEU A 107 0.88 16.33 -5.30
N SER A 108 -0.42 16.29 -5.55
CA SER A 108 -1.24 17.49 -5.67
C SER A 108 -1.39 18.18 -4.30
N LEU A 109 -1.47 19.51 -4.31
CA LEU A 109 -1.85 20.24 -3.11
C LEU A 109 -3.33 19.98 -2.80
N ALA A 110 -3.65 19.84 -1.53
CA ALA A 110 -5.02 19.66 -1.07
C ALA A 110 -5.85 20.92 -1.33
N PRO A 111 -7.17 20.82 -1.59
CA PRO A 111 -8.02 21.95 -1.99
C PRO A 111 -8.02 23.14 -1.03
N GLU A 112 -7.75 22.91 0.26
CA GLU A 112 -7.62 23.92 1.31
C GLU A 112 -6.30 24.70 1.29
N SER A 113 -5.37 24.32 0.40
CA SER A 113 -4.09 25.03 0.22
C SER A 113 -4.32 26.39 -0.44
N THR A 114 -3.60 27.40 0.04
CA THR A 114 -3.61 28.75 -0.57
C THR A 114 -2.40 28.99 -1.48
N ALA A 115 -1.36 28.16 -1.36
CA ALA A 115 -0.24 28.15 -2.30
C ALA A 115 -0.62 27.48 -3.62
N SER A 116 0.04 27.87 -4.72
CA SER A 116 -0.10 27.22 -6.02
C SER A 116 1.20 27.24 -6.81
N GLY A 117 1.30 26.41 -7.86
CA GLY A 117 2.50 26.24 -8.67
C GLY A 117 3.58 25.35 -8.05
N LEU A 118 3.20 24.58 -7.02
CA LEU A 118 4.04 23.65 -6.28
C LEU A 118 3.30 22.32 -6.09
N GLY A 119 4.06 21.27 -5.79
CA GLY A 119 3.57 20.00 -5.28
C GLY A 119 4.60 19.38 -4.32
N TYR A 120 4.38 18.13 -3.92
CA TYR A 120 5.33 17.37 -3.13
C TYR A 120 5.84 16.15 -3.88
N GLN A 121 7.07 15.71 -3.62
CA GLN A 121 7.58 14.42 -4.07
C GLN A 121 8.02 13.62 -2.86
N VAL A 122 7.53 12.39 -2.75
CA VAL A 122 7.93 11.45 -1.71
C VAL A 122 8.95 10.48 -2.29
N PHE A 123 9.98 10.19 -1.51
CA PHE A 123 11.07 9.30 -1.87
C PHE A 123 11.12 8.14 -0.89
N PHE A 124 11.24 6.92 -1.42
CA PHE A 124 11.55 5.72 -0.65
C PHE A 124 12.87 5.15 -1.16
N ARG A 125 13.84 4.93 -0.27
CA ARG A 125 15.20 4.46 -0.63
C ARG A 125 15.80 5.26 -1.80
N SER A 126 15.70 6.58 -1.73
CA SER A 126 16.20 7.54 -2.75
C SER A 126 15.50 7.49 -4.12
N LYS A 127 14.42 6.71 -4.28
CA LYS A 127 13.61 6.70 -5.50
C LYS A 127 12.31 7.47 -5.27
N ALA A 128 11.95 8.34 -6.20
CA ALA A 128 10.65 9.02 -6.16
C ALA A 128 9.54 7.97 -6.30
N VAL A 129 8.55 8.04 -5.41
CA VAL A 129 7.40 7.14 -5.41
C VAL A 129 6.35 7.67 -6.37
N GLY A 130 5.90 6.84 -7.30
CA GLY A 130 4.76 7.14 -8.16
C GLY A 130 3.45 6.94 -7.40
N TYR A 131 2.45 7.77 -7.70
CA TYR A 131 1.11 7.63 -7.13
C TYR A 131 0.31 6.60 -7.92
N GLY A 132 -0.48 5.78 -7.23
CA GLY A 132 -1.33 4.75 -7.82
C GLY A 132 -2.81 4.94 -7.43
N PRO A 133 -3.68 4.01 -7.86
CA PRO A 133 -5.06 3.96 -7.37
C PRO A 133 -5.12 3.70 -5.87
N ASP A 134 -6.20 4.15 -5.24
CA ASP A 134 -6.51 3.84 -3.84
C ASP A 134 -6.97 2.37 -3.70
N THR A 135 -6.01 1.44 -3.64
CA THR A 135 -6.25 -0.01 -3.55
C THR A 135 -5.10 -0.77 -2.91
N SER A 136 -5.43 -1.86 -2.21
CA SER A 136 -4.48 -2.84 -1.65
C SER A 136 -4.24 -4.05 -2.57
N ALA A 137 -4.84 -4.06 -3.76
CA ALA A 137 -4.70 -5.17 -4.71
C ALA A 137 -3.24 -5.37 -5.14
N ALA A 138 -2.83 -6.64 -5.25
CA ALA A 138 -1.53 -7.00 -5.80
C ALA A 138 -1.41 -6.52 -7.26
N GLY A 139 -0.24 -5.99 -7.62
CA GLY A 139 0.03 -5.53 -8.99
C GLY A 139 -0.65 -4.19 -9.35
N ALA A 140 -1.12 -3.42 -8.38
CA ALA A 140 -1.61 -2.06 -8.63
C ALA A 140 -0.53 -1.17 -9.27
N ASP A 141 -0.95 -0.23 -10.11
CA ASP A 141 -0.05 0.75 -10.74
C ASP A 141 0.81 1.46 -9.69
N ASN A 142 2.10 1.63 -9.99
CA ASN A 142 3.08 2.29 -9.14
C ASN A 142 3.24 1.67 -7.73
N GLN A 143 2.83 0.40 -7.55
CA GLN A 143 3.16 -0.37 -6.37
C GLN A 143 4.68 -0.53 -6.22
N PHE A 144 5.18 -0.38 -4.99
CA PHE A 144 6.59 -0.57 -4.66
C PHE A 144 6.77 -1.61 -3.56
N MET A 145 7.87 -2.36 -3.65
CA MET A 145 8.20 -3.40 -2.67
C MET A 145 8.88 -2.79 -1.45
N ILE A 146 8.36 -3.10 -0.27
CA ILE A 146 8.94 -2.72 1.02
C ILE A 146 9.94 -3.79 1.47
N SER A 147 9.47 -5.05 1.48
CA SER A 147 10.27 -6.23 1.80
C SER A 147 9.79 -7.43 1.00
N ASP A 148 10.71 -8.25 0.51
CA ASP A 148 10.41 -9.53 -0.14
C ASP A 148 10.14 -10.64 0.90
N SER A 149 10.75 -10.50 2.08
CA SER A 149 10.49 -11.35 3.24
C SER A 149 10.49 -10.48 4.49
N ALA A 150 9.32 -10.30 5.10
CA ALA A 150 9.16 -9.41 6.23
C ALA A 150 9.89 -9.92 7.49
N PRO A 151 10.81 -9.13 8.09
CA PRO A 151 11.18 -9.31 9.49
C PRO A 151 10.02 -8.90 10.42
N PRO A 152 10.07 -9.24 11.72
CA PRO A 152 8.98 -8.92 12.66
C PRO A 152 8.60 -7.44 12.76
N SER A 153 9.56 -6.54 12.51
CA SER A 153 9.36 -5.10 12.45
C SER A 153 10.14 -4.50 11.28
N ILE A 154 9.51 -3.59 10.55
CA ILE A 154 10.06 -2.91 9.37
C ILE A 154 9.90 -1.42 9.57
N THR A 155 11.01 -0.68 9.44
CA THR A 155 11.00 0.78 9.32
C THR A 155 11.17 1.18 7.87
N LEU A 156 10.23 1.95 7.33
CA LEU A 156 10.28 2.50 5.99
C LEU A 156 10.81 3.94 6.06
N PRO A 157 12.08 4.19 5.70
CA PRO A 157 12.62 5.53 5.64
C PRO A 157 12.11 6.25 4.39
N LEU A 158 11.37 7.33 4.62
CA LEU A 158 10.82 8.18 3.57
C LEU A 158 11.40 9.58 3.70
N ALA A 159 11.41 10.28 2.57
CA ALA A 159 11.70 11.71 2.54
C ALA A 159 10.69 12.40 1.64
N VAL A 160 10.26 13.60 2.02
CA VAL A 160 9.39 14.43 1.20
C VAL A 160 10.09 15.74 0.88
N LYS A 161 9.88 16.25 -0.34
CA LYS A 161 10.40 17.53 -0.81
C LYS A 161 9.29 18.32 -1.49
N TYR A 162 9.38 19.65 -1.45
CA TYR A 162 8.65 20.49 -2.38
C TYR A 162 9.19 20.28 -3.80
N VAL A 163 8.33 20.36 -4.80
CA VAL A 163 8.72 20.48 -6.21
C VAL A 163 7.95 21.61 -6.88
N LYS A 164 8.64 22.43 -7.66
CA LYS A 164 8.01 23.48 -8.46
C LYS A 164 7.39 22.88 -9.72
N THR A 165 6.10 23.14 -9.93
CA THR A 165 5.33 22.59 -11.06
C THR A 165 4.99 23.66 -12.10
N SER A 166 5.08 24.95 -11.74
CA SER A 166 4.82 26.08 -12.62
C SER A 166 5.87 27.17 -12.44
N SER A 167 6.11 27.98 -13.46
CA SER A 167 6.93 29.20 -13.36
C SER A 167 6.34 30.20 -12.38
N ASN A 168 5.00 30.28 -12.32
CA ASN A 168 4.25 31.17 -11.45
C ASN A 168 3.88 30.43 -10.16
N VAL A 169 4.56 30.77 -9.07
CA VAL A 169 4.28 30.25 -7.73
C VAL A 169 3.56 31.31 -6.90
N ARG A 170 2.39 30.96 -6.37
CA ARG A 170 1.68 31.80 -5.40
C ARG A 170 2.08 31.36 -3.98
N PRO A 171 2.64 32.24 -3.14
CA PRO A 171 2.90 31.94 -1.74
C PRO A 171 1.61 31.65 -0.96
N GLY A 172 1.69 30.77 0.03
CA GLY A 172 0.57 30.41 0.89
C GLY A 172 0.83 29.14 1.68
N THR A 173 -0.23 28.60 2.26
CA THR A 173 -0.27 27.28 2.89
C THR A 173 -0.28 26.19 1.81
N ALA A 174 0.57 25.18 1.97
CA ALA A 174 0.65 24.03 1.09
C ALA A 174 0.41 22.76 1.92
N ILE A 175 -0.69 22.06 1.66
CA ILE A 175 -1.08 20.85 2.38
C ILE A 175 -1.06 19.69 1.39
N GLY A 176 -0.51 18.54 1.78
CA GLY A 176 -0.50 17.32 0.98
C GLY A 176 -1.15 16.17 1.75
N ARG A 177 -1.87 15.30 1.06
CA ARG A 177 -2.58 14.16 1.67
C ARG A 177 -2.35 12.90 0.85
N ILE A 178 -1.86 11.85 1.50
CA ILE A 178 -1.56 10.56 0.88
C ILE A 178 -2.35 9.48 1.61
N VAL A 179 -2.95 8.57 0.86
CA VAL A 179 -3.43 7.28 1.39
C VAL A 179 -2.34 6.24 1.17
N PHE A 180 -1.95 5.55 2.23
CA PHE A 180 -0.97 4.47 2.18
C PHE A 180 -1.69 3.13 2.19
N ASN A 181 -1.66 2.44 1.05
CA ASN A 181 -2.29 1.15 0.89
C ASN A 181 -1.25 0.04 0.92
N MET A 182 -1.43 -0.90 1.85
CA MET A 182 -0.57 -2.07 1.96
C MET A 182 -1.12 -3.23 1.15
N SER A 183 -0.22 -3.98 0.52
CA SER A 183 -0.52 -5.18 -0.24
C SER A 183 0.40 -6.30 0.21
N TYR A 184 -0.18 -7.43 0.62
CA TYR A 184 0.53 -8.59 1.13
C TYR A 184 0.43 -9.70 0.09
N GLN A 185 1.57 -10.26 -0.32
CA GLN A 185 1.69 -11.25 -1.40
C GLN A 185 2.40 -12.50 -0.91
#